data_AF-A0A4U7EYP8-F1
#
_entry.id   AF-A0A4U7EYP8-F1
#
_cell.length_a   1.000
_cell.length_b   1.000
_cell.length_c   1.000
_cell.angle_alpha   90.00
_cell.angle_beta   90.00
_cell.angle_gamma   90.00
#
_symmetry.space_group_name_H-M   'P 1'
#
loop_
_entity.id
_entity.type
_entity.pdbx_description
1 polymer ?
#
loop_
_entity_poly.entity_id
_entity_poly.type
_entity_poly.pdbx_seq_one_letter_code
_entity_poly.pdbx_strand_id
1 'polypeptide(L)'
;MSKVERRVRSLVSGDSEMRDAIEVVLDRATDGEVQWIDVRDEITSGQWGRLIEKEILVDGETGFALADPDAIESGLEDDGGDGASGGDAETPETTSWTKWDKIAGVATIGAFVGYAVNPVRNAIAGAIDVVLGPLLNIVPFYVVVMVIALATGLYSTLLRAGLMDMEKMSAYQDRMKEIQERRKDAK
;
A
#
# COMPACT_ATOMS: atom_id res chain seq x y z
N MET A 1 20.34 -17.17 -8.31
CA MET A 1 20.33 -15.80 -8.82
C MET A 1 21.22 -15.62 -10.03
N SER A 2 20.61 -15.67 -11.22
CA SER A 2 21.30 -15.33 -12.46
C SER A 2 21.62 -13.82 -12.51
N LYS A 3 22.49 -13.40 -13.43
CA LYS A 3 22.78 -11.96 -13.62
C LYS A 3 21.53 -11.21 -14.10
N VAL A 4 20.72 -11.85 -14.95
CA VAL A 4 19.48 -11.29 -15.52
C VAL A 4 18.43 -11.13 -14.41
N GLU A 5 18.22 -12.16 -13.60
CA GLU A 5 17.31 -12.15 -12.45
C GLU A 5 17.61 -10.99 -11.49
N ARG A 6 18.90 -10.75 -11.19
CA ARG A 6 19.32 -9.65 -10.32
C ARG A 6 19.06 -8.28 -10.95
N ARG A 7 19.22 -8.14 -12.26
CA ARG A 7 18.97 -6.89 -13.00
C ARG A 7 17.48 -6.58 -13.00
N VAL A 8 16.64 -7.57 -13.34
CA VAL A 8 15.17 -7.47 -13.28
C VAL A 8 14.72 -7.06 -11.88
N ARG A 9 15.20 -7.76 -10.84
CA ARG A 9 14.85 -7.42 -9.45
C ARG A 9 15.28 -6.01 -9.06
N SER A 10 16.48 -5.59 -9.45
CA SER A 10 16.96 -4.23 -9.18
C SER A 10 16.15 -3.16 -9.90
N LEU A 11 15.66 -3.48 -11.10
CA LEU A 11 14.94 -2.56 -11.95
C LEU A 11 13.49 -2.40 -11.45
N VAL A 12 12.82 -3.49 -11.13
CA VAL A 12 11.47 -3.51 -10.55
C VAL A 12 11.44 -2.91 -9.14
N SER A 13 12.50 -3.08 -8.34
CA SER A 13 12.58 -2.45 -7.02
C SER A 13 12.74 -0.92 -7.09
N GLY A 14 13.25 -0.39 -8.20
CA GLY A 14 13.49 1.04 -8.39
C GLY A 14 12.35 1.78 -9.11
N ASP A 15 11.58 1.06 -9.92
CA ASP A 15 10.47 1.61 -10.72
C ASP A 15 9.38 0.53 -10.87
N SER A 16 8.24 0.73 -10.20
CA SER A 16 7.12 -0.23 -10.22
C SER A 16 6.47 -0.34 -11.59
N GLU A 17 6.45 0.74 -12.38
CA GLU A 17 5.91 0.73 -13.76
C GLU A 17 6.77 -0.13 -14.70
N MET A 18 8.00 -0.45 -14.30
CA MET A 18 8.85 -1.35 -15.08
C MET A 18 8.46 -2.81 -14.91
N ARG A 19 7.77 -3.16 -13.83
CA ARG A 19 7.23 -4.51 -13.65
C ARG A 19 6.24 -4.83 -14.75
N ASP A 20 5.25 -3.97 -14.91
CA ASP A 20 4.19 -4.10 -15.90
C ASP A 20 4.76 -4.17 -17.32
N ALA A 21 5.81 -3.36 -17.59
CA ALA A 21 6.48 -3.38 -18.88
C ALA A 21 7.21 -4.71 -19.18
N ILE A 22 7.77 -5.37 -18.16
CA ILE A 22 8.42 -6.69 -18.31
C ILE A 22 7.35 -7.78 -18.48
N GLU A 23 6.24 -7.71 -17.74
CA GLU A 23 5.12 -8.64 -17.85
C GLU A 23 4.48 -8.58 -19.25
N VAL A 24 4.20 -7.39 -19.79
CA VAL A 24 3.68 -7.21 -21.15
C VAL A 24 4.62 -7.81 -22.20
N VAL A 25 5.93 -7.66 -22.01
CA VAL A 25 6.93 -8.20 -22.95
C VAL A 25 7.02 -9.72 -22.86
N LEU A 26 6.92 -10.32 -21.67
CA LEU A 26 6.85 -11.77 -21.50
C LEU A 26 5.59 -12.35 -22.14
N ASP A 27 4.43 -11.71 -21.94
CA ASP A 27 3.15 -12.16 -22.48
C ASP A 27 3.07 -12.08 -24.01
N ARG A 28 3.73 -11.08 -24.61
CA ARG A 28 3.73 -10.85 -26.06
C ARG A 28 4.87 -11.56 -26.78
N ALA A 29 5.88 -12.06 -26.07
CA ALA A 29 7.01 -12.74 -26.67
C ALA A 29 6.56 -14.07 -27.31
N THR A 30 6.94 -14.27 -28.57
CA THR A 30 6.73 -15.52 -29.30
C THR A 30 8.10 -16.16 -29.54
N ASP A 31 8.29 -17.40 -29.09
CA ASP A 31 9.58 -18.12 -29.17
C ASP A 31 10.76 -17.35 -28.53
N GLY A 32 10.48 -16.53 -27.50
CA GLY A 32 11.49 -15.74 -26.80
C GLY A 32 11.85 -14.41 -27.48
N GLU A 33 11.22 -14.06 -28.59
CA GLU A 33 11.39 -12.78 -29.27
C GLU A 33 10.13 -11.90 -29.21
N VAL A 34 10.33 -10.59 -29.15
CA VAL A 34 9.29 -9.57 -29.13
C VAL A 34 9.65 -8.43 -30.07
N GLN A 35 8.66 -7.86 -30.75
CA GLN A 35 8.85 -6.66 -31.56
C GLN A 35 8.18 -5.46 -30.89
N TRP A 36 8.77 -4.28 -31.08
CA TRP A 36 8.21 -3.03 -30.55
C TRP A 36 6.76 -2.80 -31.01
N ILE A 37 6.41 -3.21 -32.23
CA ILE A 37 5.05 -3.03 -32.77
C ILE A 37 3.98 -3.79 -31.96
N ASP A 38 4.36 -4.88 -31.31
CA ASP A 38 3.45 -5.76 -30.57
C ASP A 38 3.16 -5.26 -29.16
N VAL A 39 3.95 -4.30 -28.66
CA VAL A 39 3.91 -3.85 -27.26
C VAL A 39 3.76 -2.33 -27.11
N ARG A 40 4.01 -1.55 -28.18
CA ARG A 40 4.01 -0.08 -28.16
C ARG A 40 2.73 0.59 -27.64
N ASP A 41 1.61 -0.12 -27.65
CA ASP A 41 0.32 0.40 -27.20
C ASP A 41 0.14 0.27 -25.67
N GLU A 42 0.98 -0.54 -25.02
CA GLU A 42 0.94 -0.83 -23.57
C GLU A 42 2.20 -0.39 -22.83
N ILE A 43 3.34 -0.28 -23.52
CA ILE A 43 4.59 0.22 -22.93
C ILE A 43 5.08 1.48 -23.64
N THR A 44 5.74 2.35 -22.87
CA THR A 44 6.35 3.57 -23.40
C THR A 44 7.71 3.28 -24.04
N SER A 45 8.13 4.13 -24.98
CA SER A 45 9.46 4.04 -25.60
C SER A 45 10.60 4.20 -24.58
N GLY A 46 10.36 4.93 -23.50
CA GLY A 46 11.29 5.05 -22.37
C GLY A 46 11.41 3.75 -21.57
N GLN A 47 10.31 3.05 -21.30
CA GLN A 47 10.35 1.73 -20.66
C GLN A 47 11.10 0.72 -21.53
N TRP A 48 10.76 0.64 -22.82
CA TRP A 48 11.44 -0.21 -23.79
C TRP A 48 12.95 0.05 -23.87
N GLY A 49 13.36 1.31 -23.95
CA GLY A 49 14.78 1.69 -23.97
C GLY A 49 15.53 1.25 -22.70
N ARG A 50 14.89 1.30 -21.53
CA ARG A 50 15.48 0.84 -20.27
C ARG A 50 15.64 -0.68 -20.22
N LEU A 51 14.72 -1.45 -20.81
CA LEU A 51 14.85 -2.90 -20.92
C LEU A 51 16.06 -3.30 -21.76
N ILE A 52 16.32 -2.57 -22.84
CA ILE A 52 17.52 -2.75 -23.69
C ILE A 52 18.77 -2.31 -22.92
N GLU A 53 18.74 -1.15 -22.27
CA GLU A 53 19.88 -0.62 -21.49
C GLU A 53 20.31 -1.57 -20.37
N LYS A 54 19.34 -2.25 -19.72
CA LYS A 54 19.60 -3.24 -18.67
C LYS A 54 19.91 -4.63 -19.19
N GLU A 55 20.03 -4.82 -20.51
CA GLU A 55 20.29 -6.10 -21.16
C GLU A 55 19.26 -7.17 -20.75
N ILE A 56 18.00 -6.76 -20.56
CA ILE A 56 16.86 -7.67 -20.39
C ILE A 56 16.32 -8.06 -21.76
N LEU A 57 16.27 -7.08 -22.67
CA LEU A 57 16.10 -7.28 -24.11
C LEU A 57 17.46 -7.19 -24.80
N VAL A 58 17.76 -8.19 -25.62
CA VAL A 58 18.97 -8.27 -26.46
C VAL A 58 18.58 -8.37 -27.93
N ASP A 59 19.49 -8.08 -28.84
CA ASP A 59 19.20 -8.18 -30.28
C ASP A 59 18.88 -9.63 -30.66
N GLY A 60 17.70 -9.84 -31.27
CA GLY A 60 17.24 -11.14 -31.80
C GLY A 60 17.31 -11.19 -33.33
N GLU A 61 16.71 -12.23 -33.91
CA GLU A 61 16.67 -12.43 -35.37
C GLU A 61 15.57 -11.60 -36.05
N THR A 62 14.38 -11.53 -35.46
CA THR A 62 13.24 -10.77 -36.02
C THR A 62 12.94 -9.48 -35.27
N GLY A 63 13.46 -9.34 -34.04
CA GLY A 63 13.26 -8.17 -33.19
C GLY A 63 14.23 -8.18 -32.02
N PHE A 64 13.70 -8.11 -30.81
CA PHE A 64 14.49 -8.24 -29.59
C PHE A 64 14.18 -9.58 -28.92
N ALA A 65 15.22 -10.31 -28.55
CA ALA A 65 15.11 -11.52 -27.77
C ALA A 65 15.18 -11.21 -26.27
N LEU A 66 14.45 -11.98 -25.47
CA LEU A 66 14.60 -12.02 -24.02
C LEU A 66 15.94 -12.66 -23.69
N ALA A 67 16.76 -11.99 -22.86
CA ALA A 67 18.10 -12.48 -22.53
C ALA A 67 18.09 -13.87 -21.85
N ASP A 68 17.10 -14.11 -20.98
CA ASP A 68 16.87 -15.37 -20.26
C ASP A 68 15.43 -15.35 -19.71
N PRO A 69 14.44 -15.90 -20.44
CA PRO A 69 13.02 -15.84 -20.07
C PRO A 69 12.75 -16.37 -18.66
N ASP A 70 13.30 -17.54 -18.33
CA ASP A 70 13.11 -18.22 -17.05
C ASP A 70 13.68 -17.37 -15.89
N ALA A 71 14.83 -16.74 -16.10
CA ALA A 71 15.43 -15.86 -15.10
C ALA A 71 14.72 -14.51 -14.96
N ILE A 72 14.06 -14.03 -16.02
CA ILE A 72 13.26 -12.81 -15.98
C ILE A 72 11.99 -13.08 -15.17
N GLU A 73 11.32 -14.20 -15.40
CA GLU A 73 10.17 -14.66 -14.62
C GLU A 73 10.54 -14.86 -13.14
N SER A 74 11.64 -15.57 -12.86
CA SER A 74 12.18 -15.69 -11.49
C SER A 74 12.55 -14.34 -10.85
N GLY A 75 12.89 -13.34 -11.67
CA GLY A 75 13.20 -11.98 -11.23
C GLY A 75 11.96 -11.21 -10.77
N LEU A 76 10.81 -11.50 -11.38
CA LEU A 76 9.48 -10.99 -11.03
C LEU A 76 8.86 -11.75 -9.84
N GLU A 77 9.22 -13.02 -9.68
CA GLU A 77 8.83 -13.88 -8.56
C GLU A 77 9.65 -13.58 -7.27
N ASP A 78 9.22 -12.57 -6.49
CA ASP A 78 9.27 -12.52 -5.00
C ASP A 78 8.62 -11.19 -4.53
N ASP A 79 7.53 -11.14 -3.74
CA ASP A 79 7.31 -11.60 -2.35
C ASP A 79 5.81 -11.96 -2.20
N GLY A 80 5.39 -12.99 -2.94
CA GLY A 80 3.99 -13.37 -3.10
C GLY A 80 3.87 -14.82 -3.51
N GLY A 81 4.36 -15.73 -2.67
CA GLY A 81 4.06 -17.15 -2.80
C GLY A 81 2.55 -17.34 -2.95
N ASP A 82 2.20 -17.94 -4.07
CA ASP A 82 0.85 -18.23 -4.52
C ASP A 82 -0.02 -18.93 -3.50
N GLY A 83 -1.31 -18.60 -3.58
CA GLY A 83 -2.33 -19.34 -2.88
C GLY A 83 -3.76 -18.87 -3.07
N ALA A 84 -4.15 -18.33 -4.24
CA ALA A 84 -5.54 -18.39 -4.73
C ALA A 84 -5.68 -17.78 -6.13
N SER A 85 -5.83 -18.62 -7.15
CA SER A 85 -6.58 -18.26 -8.36
C SER A 85 -8.00 -17.85 -7.96
N GLY A 86 -8.46 -16.70 -8.46
CA GLY A 86 -9.90 -16.44 -8.56
C GLY A 86 -10.28 -14.97 -8.46
N GLY A 87 -10.50 -14.36 -9.62
CA GLY A 87 -11.48 -13.28 -9.78
C GLY A 87 -10.89 -11.92 -10.12
N ASP A 88 -11.14 -11.49 -11.36
CA ASP A 88 -11.11 -10.11 -11.81
C ASP A 88 -11.66 -9.15 -10.75
N ALA A 89 -10.78 -8.36 -10.18
CA ALA A 89 -11.12 -7.09 -9.57
C ALA A 89 -9.95 -6.16 -9.89
N GLU A 90 -10.23 -5.07 -10.60
CA GLU A 90 -9.32 -3.96 -10.84
C GLU A 90 -8.74 -3.49 -9.49
N THR A 91 -7.53 -3.95 -9.15
CA THR A 91 -6.85 -3.56 -7.92
C THR A 91 -6.17 -2.21 -8.15
N PRO A 92 -6.58 -1.14 -7.44
CA PRO A 92 -5.89 0.14 -7.52
C PRO A 92 -4.50 -0.01 -6.91
N GLU A 93 -3.48 0.37 -7.69
CA GLU A 93 -2.07 0.60 -7.36
C GLU A 93 -1.51 -0.28 -6.22
N THR A 94 -0.74 -1.31 -6.59
CA THR A 94 -0.05 -2.21 -5.67
C THR A 94 1.04 -1.46 -4.90
N THR A 95 0.64 -0.73 -3.85
CA THR A 95 1.58 -0.26 -2.82
C THR A 95 2.17 -1.51 -2.17
N SER A 96 3.46 -1.75 -2.37
CA SER A 96 4.16 -2.85 -1.72
C SER A 96 4.12 -2.65 -0.20
N TRP A 97 3.61 -3.64 0.54
CA TRP A 97 3.50 -3.54 2.00
C TRP A 97 4.88 -3.71 2.62
N THR A 98 5.27 -2.78 3.50
CA THR A 98 6.50 -2.98 4.27
C THR A 98 6.35 -4.19 5.20
N LYS A 99 7.47 -4.79 5.64
CA LYS A 99 7.44 -5.92 6.61
C LYS A 99 6.66 -5.56 7.88
N TRP A 100 6.69 -4.29 8.27
CA TRP A 100 5.93 -3.77 9.39
C TRP A 100 4.44 -3.70 9.10
N ASP A 101 4.05 -3.30 7.89
CA ASP A 101 2.64 -3.30 7.47
C ASP A 101 2.08 -4.72 7.37
N LYS A 102 2.89 -5.69 6.93
CA LYS A 102 2.50 -7.11 6.93
C LYS A 102 2.26 -7.63 8.35
N ILE A 103 3.19 -7.36 9.28
CA ILE A 103 3.02 -7.74 10.69
C ILE A 103 1.82 -7.01 11.31
N ALA A 104 1.64 -5.73 11.02
CA ALA A 104 0.50 -4.94 11.50
C ALA A 104 -0.81 -5.48 10.94
N GLY A 105 -0.85 -5.88 9.67
CA GLY A 105 -2.01 -6.51 9.03
C GLY A 105 -2.36 -7.83 9.69
N VAL A 106 -1.38 -8.72 9.87
CA VAL A 106 -1.56 -10.00 10.58
C VAL A 106 -1.98 -9.80 12.03
N ALA A 107 -1.37 -8.85 12.73
CA ALA A 107 -1.73 -8.53 14.12
C ALA A 107 -3.16 -7.98 14.21
N THR A 108 -3.57 -7.16 13.24
CA THR A 108 -4.92 -6.59 13.18
C THR A 108 -5.95 -7.69 12.94
N ILE A 109 -5.74 -8.55 11.93
CA ILE A 109 -6.60 -9.72 11.67
C ILE A 109 -6.63 -10.64 12.89
N GLY A 110 -5.47 -10.91 13.49
CA GLY A 110 -5.35 -11.69 14.71
C GLY A 110 -6.08 -11.08 15.90
N ALA A 111 -6.11 -9.75 16.03
CA ALA A 111 -6.87 -9.06 17.08
C ALA A 111 -8.38 -9.15 16.83
N PHE A 112 -8.83 -8.99 15.59
CA PHE A 112 -10.24 -9.15 15.21
C PHE A 112 -10.75 -10.58 15.49
N VAL A 113 -10.02 -11.59 15.04
CA VAL A 113 -10.34 -13.00 15.30
C VAL A 113 -10.17 -13.33 16.78
N GLY A 114 -9.12 -12.78 17.41
CA GLY A 114 -8.82 -12.94 18.83
C GLY A 114 -9.93 -12.44 19.75
N TYR A 115 -10.57 -11.31 19.41
CA TYR A 115 -11.73 -10.80 20.14
C TYR A 115 -12.93 -11.76 20.09
N ALA A 116 -13.09 -12.53 19.01
CA ALA A 116 -14.16 -13.52 18.89
C ALA A 116 -13.95 -14.75 19.79
N VAL A 117 -12.73 -14.96 20.30
CA VAL A 117 -12.42 -16.09 21.19
C VAL A 117 -12.90 -15.78 22.61
N ASN A 118 -13.68 -16.70 23.19
CA ASN A 118 -14.30 -16.53 24.51
C ASN A 118 -13.35 -16.09 25.65
N PRO A 119 -12.10 -16.61 25.78
CA PRO A 119 -11.20 -16.21 26.86
C PRO A 119 -10.80 -14.74 26.80
N VAL A 120 -10.57 -14.21 25.59
CA VAL A 120 -10.20 -12.80 25.39
C VAL A 120 -11.38 -11.91 25.73
N ARG A 121 -12.57 -12.24 25.22
CA ARG A 121 -13.80 -11.50 25.55
C ARG A 121 -14.09 -11.52 27.04
N ASN A 122 -13.89 -12.66 27.72
CA ASN A 122 -14.12 -12.78 29.16
C ASN A 122 -13.11 -11.98 29.98
N ALA A 123 -11.84 -11.91 29.55
CA ALA A 123 -10.84 -11.07 30.20
C ALA A 123 -11.19 -9.58 30.08
N ILE A 124 -11.59 -9.13 28.89
CA ILE A 124 -12.02 -7.75 28.66
C ILE A 124 -13.29 -7.45 29.45
N ALA A 125 -14.29 -8.34 29.39
CA ALA A 125 -15.53 -8.21 30.14
C ALA A 125 -15.27 -8.13 31.64
N GLY A 126 -14.37 -8.95 32.19
CA GLY A 126 -13.97 -8.90 33.59
C GLY A 126 -13.33 -7.56 33.97
N ALA A 127 -12.44 -7.01 33.12
CA ALA A 127 -11.84 -5.70 33.37
C ALA A 127 -12.89 -4.57 33.34
N ILE A 128 -13.83 -4.62 32.39
CA ILE A 128 -14.93 -3.66 32.30
C ILE A 128 -15.88 -3.81 33.49
N ASP A 129 -16.18 -5.03 33.92
CA ASP A 129 -17.10 -5.31 35.03
C ASP A 129 -16.54 -4.85 36.37
N VAL A 130 -15.22 -4.86 36.58
CA VAL A 130 -14.60 -4.27 37.78
C VAL A 130 -14.91 -2.77 37.90
N VAL A 131 -14.98 -2.05 36.78
CA VAL A 131 -15.20 -0.59 36.76
C VAL A 131 -16.69 -0.25 36.67
N LEU A 132 -17.42 -0.91 35.76
CA LEU A 132 -18.81 -0.62 35.45
C LEU A 132 -19.81 -1.50 36.21
N GLY A 133 -19.41 -2.66 36.72
CA GLY A 133 -20.28 -3.58 37.46
C GLY A 133 -21.00 -2.93 38.64
N PRO A 134 -20.33 -2.16 39.51
CA PRO A 134 -21.01 -1.43 40.59
C PRO A 134 -22.07 -0.44 40.08
N LEU A 135 -21.83 0.20 38.94
CA LEU A 135 -22.75 1.16 38.33
C LEU A 135 -23.95 0.45 37.68
N LEU A 136 -23.72 -0.68 37.02
CA LEU A 136 -24.75 -1.50 36.37
C LEU A 136 -25.75 -2.12 37.35
N ASN A 137 -25.34 -2.32 38.61
CA ASN A 137 -26.25 -2.80 39.66
C ASN A 137 -27.20 -1.73 40.21
N ILE A 138 -26.92 -0.45 39.94
CA ILE A 138 -27.68 0.68 40.47
C ILE A 138 -28.51 1.34 39.38
N VAL A 139 -27.99 1.38 38.15
CA VAL A 139 -28.54 2.16 37.05
C VAL A 139 -28.81 1.25 35.84
N PRO A 140 -29.96 1.40 35.13
CA PRO A 140 -30.24 0.61 33.94
C PRO A 140 -29.16 0.73 32.86
N PHE A 141 -28.91 -0.38 32.14
CA PHE A 141 -27.86 -0.47 31.11
C PHE A 141 -27.91 0.65 30.07
N TYR A 142 -29.10 1.04 29.61
CA TYR A 142 -29.25 2.10 28.60
C TYR A 142 -28.78 3.47 29.09
N VAL A 143 -28.91 3.76 30.39
CA VAL A 143 -28.43 5.03 30.98
C VAL A 143 -26.91 5.03 31.02
N VAL A 144 -26.30 3.89 31.34
CA VAL A 144 -24.83 3.75 31.33
C VAL A 144 -24.28 3.97 29.92
N VAL A 145 -24.90 3.37 28.91
CA VAL A 145 -24.53 3.59 27.49
C VAL A 145 -24.69 5.07 27.11
N MET A 146 -25.78 5.72 27.51
CA MET A 146 -26.01 7.14 27.25
C MET A 146 -24.91 8.02 27.87
N VAL A 147 -24.53 7.76 29.12
CA VAL A 147 -23.46 8.51 29.81
C VAL A 147 -22.11 8.31 29.13
N ILE A 148 -21.78 7.06 28.75
CA ILE A 148 -20.54 6.78 28.03
C ILE A 148 -20.54 7.47 26.67
N ALA A 149 -21.64 7.41 25.92
CA ALA A 149 -21.75 8.08 24.62
C ALA A 149 -21.55 9.60 24.75
N LEU A 150 -22.14 10.23 25.77
CA LEU A 150 -21.95 11.65 26.04
C LEU A 150 -20.50 11.97 26.44
N ALA A 151 -19.88 11.14 27.29
CA ALA A 151 -18.49 11.30 27.68
C ALA A 151 -17.54 11.14 26.49
N THR A 152 -17.77 10.16 25.61
CA THR A 152 -17.00 9.96 24.38
C THR A 152 -17.20 11.12 23.41
N GLY A 153 -18.42 11.61 23.24
CA GLY A 153 -18.71 12.78 22.42
C GLY A 153 -18.01 14.03 22.94
N LEU A 154 -18.07 14.27 24.26
CA LEU A 154 -17.36 15.37 24.91
C LEU A 154 -15.84 15.22 24.74
N TYR A 155 -15.29 14.02 24.95
CA TYR A 155 -13.87 13.73 24.76
C TYR A 155 -13.44 14.02 23.32
N SER A 156 -14.20 13.57 22.31
CA SER A 156 -13.92 13.87 20.90
C SER A 156 -13.95 15.37 20.60
N THR A 157 -14.88 16.09 21.23
CA THR A 157 -15.03 17.54 21.05
C THR A 157 -13.85 18.28 21.69
N LEU A 158 -13.44 17.87 22.89
CA LEU A 158 -12.28 18.40 23.59
C LEU A 158 -10.97 18.07 22.86
N LEU A 159 -10.83 16.87 22.31
CA LEU A 159 -9.68 16.48 21.51
C LEU A 159 -9.56 17.37 20.27
N ARG A 160 -10.68 17.59 19.57
CA ARG A 160 -10.74 18.50 18.43
C ARG A 160 -10.37 19.93 18.81
N ALA A 161 -10.85 20.41 19.96
CA ALA A 161 -10.54 21.74 20.46
C ALA A 161 -9.06 21.88 20.87
N GLY A 162 -8.46 20.84 21.46
CA GLY A 162 -7.05 20.84 21.86
C GLY A 162 -6.07 20.60 20.72
N LEU A 163 -6.50 19.94 19.63
CA LEU A 163 -5.68 19.69 18.44
C LEU A 163 -5.80 20.80 17.38
N MET A 164 -6.80 21.68 17.47
CA MET A 164 -6.85 22.92 16.70
C MET A 164 -5.88 23.94 17.31
N ASP A 165 -4.59 23.69 17.09
CA ASP A 165 -3.50 24.60 17.42
C ASP A 165 -3.57 25.80 16.45
N MET A 166 -4.48 26.74 16.72
CA MET A 166 -4.76 27.93 15.91
C MET A 166 -3.50 28.78 15.67
N GLU A 167 -2.54 28.72 16.59
CA GLU A 167 -1.24 29.40 16.48
C GLU A 167 -0.31 28.77 15.45
N LYS A 168 -0.32 27.44 15.29
CA LYS A 168 0.43 26.80 14.19
C LYS A 168 -0.25 27.06 12.85
N MET A 169 -1.58 26.97 12.79
CA MET A 169 -2.33 27.24 11.56
C MET A 169 -2.16 28.69 11.09
N SER A 170 -2.11 29.69 11.98
CA SER A 170 -1.85 31.08 11.61
C SER A 170 -0.44 31.27 11.06
N ALA A 171 0.59 30.69 11.69
CA ALA A 171 1.97 30.77 11.21
C ALA A 171 2.16 30.15 9.81
N TYR A 172 1.47 29.04 9.51
CA TYR A 172 1.47 28.44 8.17
C TYR A 172 0.70 29.30 7.15
N GLN A 173 -0.44 29.88 7.54
CA GLN A 173 -1.20 30.77 6.67
C GLN A 173 -0.41 32.05 6.33
N ASP A 174 0.32 32.62 7.28
CA ASP A 174 1.09 33.85 7.05
C ASP A 174 2.28 33.61 6.12
N ARG A 175 3.00 32.49 6.27
CA ARG A 175 4.03 32.08 5.29
C ARG A 175 3.46 31.87 3.89
N MET A 176 2.27 31.28 3.80
CA MET A 176 1.62 31.04 2.50
C MET A 176 1.19 32.35 1.84
N LYS A 177 0.70 33.34 2.62
CA LYS A 177 0.38 34.68 2.13
C LYS A 177 1.64 35.40 1.64
N GLU A 178 2.72 35.36 2.41
CA GLU A 178 3.99 35.98 2.03
C GLU A 178 4.53 35.41 0.71
N ILE A 179 4.44 34.09 0.51
CA ILE A 179 4.85 33.44 -0.75
C ILE A 179 3.94 33.87 -1.91
N GLN A 180 2.63 34.00 -1.69
CA GLN A 180 1.70 34.46 -2.73
C GLN A 180 1.94 35.92 -3.11
N GLU A 181 2.27 36.77 -2.13
CA GLU A 181 2.56 38.20 -2.33
C GLU A 181 3.84 38.38 -3.14
N ARG A 182 4.93 37.67 -2.79
CA ARG A 182 6.16 37.64 -3.59
C ARG A 182 5.93 37.14 -5.03
N ARG A 183 5.01 36.19 -5.23
CA ARG A 183 4.66 35.70 -6.58
C ARG A 183 3.83 36.70 -7.39
N LYS A 184 3.02 37.53 -6.73
CA LYS A 184 2.26 38.61 -7.39
C LYS A 184 3.17 39.77 -7.75
N ASP A 185 4.11 40.15 -6.89
CA ASP A 185 5.06 41.23 -7.18
C ASP A 185 6.07 40.86 -8.28
N ALA A 186 6.32 39.57 -8.47
CA ALA A 186 7.19 39.05 -9.53
C ALA A 186 6.49 38.82 -10.88
N LYS A 187 5.21 39.19 -11.03
CA LYS A 187 4.41 39.01 -12.25
C LYS A 187 3.91 40.34 -12.80
#